data_AF-A0A8T4KV48-F1
#
_entry.id   AF-A0A8T4KV48-F1
#
_cell.length_a   1.000
_cell.length_b   1.000
_cell.length_c   1.000
_cell.angle_alpha   90.00
_cell.angle_beta   90.00
_cell.angle_gamma   90.00
#
_symmetry.space_group_name_H-M   'P 1'
#
loop_
_entity.id
_entity.type
_entity.pdbx_description
1 polymer ?
#
loop_
_entity_poly.entity_id
_entity_poly.type
_entity_poly.pdbx_seq_one_letter_code
_entity_poly.pdbx_strand_id
1 'polypeptide(L)'
;MLRKKRSDNVIAEGHLLCEIRLKVDVAVLLRVHPELLEARLEAKNYKPEKIMDNIFCEGIDYCKKHLERNYPKEKIVEVQARKSIKETADTILKEIKKIKKRGKRVKKRGKK
;
A
#
# COMPACT_ATOMS: atom_id res chain seq x y z
N MET A 1 19.48 32.71 6.59
CA MET A 1 19.62 31.25 6.79
C MET A 1 18.33 30.55 6.32
N LEU A 2 18.31 29.96 5.13
CA LEU A 2 17.16 29.19 4.64
C LEU A 2 17.16 27.81 5.32
N ARG A 3 16.25 27.63 6.27
CA ARG A 3 16.03 26.37 7.00
C ARG A 3 15.56 25.32 5.97
N LYS A 4 16.45 24.40 5.56
CA LYS A 4 16.07 23.22 4.76
C LYS A 4 14.96 22.49 5.53
N LYS A 5 13.72 22.50 5.02
CA LYS A 5 12.66 21.63 5.53
C LYS A 5 13.19 20.19 5.46
N ARG A 6 13.37 19.52 6.61
CA ARG A 6 13.43 18.06 6.62
C ARG A 6 12.07 17.61 6.13
N SER A 7 12.01 17.10 4.90
CA SER A 7 10.86 16.32 4.47
C SER A 7 10.99 14.97 5.16
N ASP A 8 10.43 14.85 6.35
CA ASP A 8 10.36 13.55 7.01
C ASP A 8 9.49 12.64 6.13
N ASN A 9 10.01 11.47 5.77
CA ASN A 9 9.21 10.49 5.04
C ASN A 9 8.15 9.96 6.02
N VAL A 10 6.88 10.23 5.75
CA VAL A 10 5.75 9.78 6.58
C VAL A 10 5.17 8.51 5.97
N ILE A 11 4.91 7.52 6.82
CA ILE A 11 4.14 6.32 6.49
C ILE A 11 2.85 6.38 7.30
N ALA A 12 1.72 6.30 6.61
CA ALA A 12 0.41 6.09 7.24
C ALA A 12 0.00 4.64 7.03
N GLU A 13 -0.45 3.97 8.09
CA GLU A 13 -0.91 2.58 8.07
C GLU A 13 -2.31 2.51 8.71
N GLY A 14 -3.19 1.70 8.12
CA GLY A 14 -4.52 1.44 8.63
C GLY A 14 -5.43 0.89 7.54
N HIS A 15 -6.38 0.03 7.91
CA HIS A 15 -7.31 -0.59 6.96
C HIS A 15 -8.34 0.41 6.40
N LEU A 16 -8.69 1.47 7.13
CA LEU A 16 -9.58 2.54 6.68
C LEU A 16 -8.93 3.52 5.69
N LEU A 17 -7.61 3.45 5.49
CA LEU A 17 -6.91 4.34 4.57
C LEU A 17 -7.30 4.11 3.10
N CYS A 18 -7.89 2.96 2.77
CA CYS A 18 -8.43 2.72 1.44
C CYS A 18 -9.67 3.60 1.18
N GLU A 19 -10.44 3.96 2.20
CA GLU A 19 -11.64 4.80 2.11
C GLU A 19 -11.33 6.30 2.22
N ILE A 20 -10.25 6.66 2.93
CA ILE A 20 -9.86 8.06 3.17
C ILE A 20 -8.89 8.54 2.09
N ARG A 21 -9.28 9.60 1.37
CA ARG A 21 -8.40 10.25 0.38
C ARG A 21 -7.40 11.18 1.06
N LEU A 22 -6.13 10.78 1.07
CA LEU A 22 -5.01 11.56 1.58
C LEU A 22 -4.14 12.10 0.43
N LYS A 23 -3.41 13.19 0.68
CA LYS A 23 -2.42 13.69 -0.29
C LYS A 23 -1.12 12.89 -0.15
N VAL A 24 -1.04 11.76 -0.86
CA VAL A 24 0.14 10.87 -0.84
C VAL A 24 0.93 10.89 -2.16
N ASP A 25 2.23 10.62 -2.05
CA ASP A 25 3.11 10.40 -3.20
C ASP A 25 2.93 8.99 -3.80
N VAL A 26 2.70 8.00 -2.94
CA VAL A 26 2.51 6.58 -3.26
C VAL A 26 1.48 6.01 -2.30
N ALA A 27 0.59 5.16 -2.81
CA ALA A 27 -0.31 4.34 -2.01
C ALA A 27 0.05 2.87 -2.20
N VAL A 28 0.23 2.13 -1.11
CA VAL A 28 0.66 0.73 -1.15
C VAL A 28 -0.50 -0.17 -0.72
N LEU A 29 -0.87 -1.10 -1.59
CA LEU A 29 -1.85 -2.15 -1.31
C LEU A 29 -1.11 -3.46 -1.02
N LEU A 30 -1.21 -3.96 0.21
CA LEU A 30 -0.74 -5.30 0.54
C LEU A 30 -1.83 -6.30 0.20
N ARG A 31 -1.46 -7.35 -0.52
CA ARG A 31 -2.33 -8.46 -0.92
C ARG A 31 -1.84 -9.74 -0.30
N VAL A 32 -2.74 -10.64 0.07
CA VAL A 32 -2.35 -11.97 0.52
C VAL A 32 -3.37 -12.99 -0.01
N HIS A 33 -2.93 -14.24 -0.19
CA HIS A 33 -3.87 -15.28 -0.61
C HIS A 33 -4.87 -15.56 0.54
N PRO A 34 -6.17 -15.77 0.27
CA PRO A 34 -7.18 -16.03 1.30
C PRO A 34 -6.79 -17.10 2.32
N GLU A 35 -6.35 -18.28 1.87
CA GLU A 35 -5.92 -19.37 2.75
C GLU A 35 -4.74 -18.96 3.66
N LEU A 36 -3.81 -18.15 3.15
CA LEU A 36 -2.69 -17.66 3.95
C LEU A 36 -3.10 -16.53 4.91
N LEU A 37 -4.11 -15.73 4.55
CA LEU A 37 -4.70 -14.74 5.45
C LEU A 37 -5.36 -15.44 6.63
N GLU A 38 -6.15 -16.47 6.34
CA GLU A 38 -6.90 -17.25 7.33
C GLU A 38 -5.95 -17.85 8.36
N ALA A 39 -4.96 -18.63 7.91
CA ALA A 39 -3.96 -19.22 8.79
C ALA A 39 -3.21 -18.18 9.66
N ARG A 40 -2.96 -16.97 9.12
CA ARG A 40 -2.31 -15.88 9.87
C ARG A 40 -3.23 -15.24 10.92
N LEU A 41 -4.53 -15.18 10.68
CA LEU A 41 -5.51 -14.62 11.61
C LEU A 41 -5.87 -15.64 12.70
N GLU A 42 -5.96 -16.92 12.35
CA GLU A 42 -6.10 -18.03 13.30
C GLU A 42 -4.91 -18.07 14.27
N ALA A 43 -3.68 -17.97 13.76
CA ALA A 43 -2.47 -17.90 14.59
C ALA A 43 -2.45 -16.67 15.54
N LYS A 44 -3.27 -15.66 15.28
CA LYS A 44 -3.48 -14.48 16.15
C LYS A 44 -4.67 -14.61 17.09
N ASN A 45 -5.32 -15.77 17.16
CA ASN A 45 -6.55 -16.03 17.93
C ASN A 45 -7.68 -15.04 17.60
N TYR A 46 -7.85 -14.71 16.32
CA TYR A 46 -9.04 -13.97 15.90
C TYR A 46 -10.26 -14.89 15.99
N LYS A 47 -11.43 -14.32 16.32
CA LYS A 47 -12.67 -15.08 16.33
C LYS A 47 -13.06 -15.50 14.90
N PRO A 48 -13.72 -16.66 14.70
CA PRO A 48 -14.10 -17.15 13.38
C PRO A 48 -14.87 -16.12 12.54
N GLU A 49 -15.79 -15.36 13.15
CA GLU A 49 -16.58 -14.36 12.44
C GLU A 49 -15.68 -13.25 11.86
N LYS A 50 -14.72 -12.79 12.66
CA LYS A 50 -13.75 -11.75 12.24
C LYS A 50 -12.80 -12.27 11.17
N ILE A 51 -12.43 -13.56 11.22
CA ILE A 51 -11.61 -14.19 10.19
C ILE A 51 -12.39 -14.15 8.87
N MET A 52 -13.61 -14.68 8.86
CA MET A 52 -14.48 -14.73 7.68
C MET A 52 -14.71 -13.34 7.07
N ASP A 53 -14.95 -12.31 7.88
CA ASP A 53 -15.08 -10.93 7.39
C ASP A 53 -13.82 -10.46 6.65
N ASN A 54 -12.63 -10.70 7.22
CA ASN A 54 -11.37 -10.30 6.59
C ASN A 54 -11.09 -11.09 5.30
N ILE A 55 -11.38 -12.39 5.28
CA ILE A 55 -11.25 -13.24 4.08
C ILE A 55 -12.19 -12.75 2.98
N PHE A 56 -13.45 -12.50 3.33
CA PHE A 56 -14.44 -12.00 2.39
C PHE A 56 -14.02 -10.66 1.80
N CYS A 57 -13.60 -9.70 2.65
CA CYS A 57 -13.10 -8.39 2.21
C CYS A 57 -11.92 -8.51 1.22
N GLU A 58 -10.97 -9.41 1.45
CA GLU A 58 -9.86 -9.66 0.54
C GLU A 58 -10.35 -10.31 -0.76
N GLY A 59 -11.25 -11.30 -0.68
CA GLY A 59 -11.79 -12.03 -1.83
C GLY A 59 -12.63 -11.17 -2.78
N ILE A 60 -13.33 -10.16 -2.26
CA ILE A 60 -14.10 -9.21 -3.09
C ILE A 60 -13.27 -8.00 -3.56
N ASP A 61 -11.96 -7.99 -3.31
CA ASP A 61 -11.06 -6.88 -3.64
C ASP A 61 -11.51 -5.53 -3.01
N TYR A 62 -12.05 -5.55 -1.78
CA TYR A 62 -12.63 -4.36 -1.15
C TYR A 62 -11.63 -3.19 -1.10
N CYS A 63 -10.47 -3.41 -0.46
CA CYS A 63 -9.44 -2.37 -0.34
C CYS A 63 -8.93 -1.89 -1.70
N LYS A 64 -8.81 -2.78 -2.69
CA LYS A 64 -8.35 -2.44 -4.05
C LYS A 64 -9.32 -1.50 -4.75
N LYS A 65 -10.61 -1.84 -4.75
CA LYS A 65 -11.66 -1.03 -5.38
C LYS A 65 -11.72 0.37 -4.80
N HIS A 66 -11.65 0.49 -3.47
CA HIS A 66 -11.63 1.79 -2.80
C HIS A 66 -10.35 2.58 -3.11
N LEU A 67 -9.20 1.91 -3.15
CA LEU A 67 -7.93 2.55 -3.49
C LEU A 67 -7.91 3.10 -4.93
N GLU A 68 -8.40 2.34 -5.90
CA GLU A 68 -8.47 2.74 -7.31
C GLU A 68 -9.45 3.90 -7.55
N ARG A 69 -10.49 4.05 -6.71
CA ARG A 69 -11.37 5.24 -6.72
C ARG A 69 -10.67 6.47 -6.15
N ASN A 70 -9.83 6.29 -5.13
CA ASN A 70 -9.19 7.39 -4.42
C ASN A 70 -7.89 7.89 -5.06
N TYR A 71 -7.17 7.03 -5.79
CA TYR A 71 -5.85 7.34 -6.32
C TYR A 71 -5.70 6.92 -7.78
N PRO A 72 -4.95 7.68 -8.59
CA PRO A 72 -4.64 7.29 -9.95
C PRO A 72 -3.67 6.10 -9.96
N LYS A 73 -3.79 5.24 -10.98
CA LYS A 73 -3.05 3.97 -11.08
C LYS A 73 -1.53 4.12 -10.98
N GLU A 74 -0.98 5.26 -11.41
CA GLU A 74 0.47 5.51 -11.39
C GLU A 74 1.03 5.72 -9.98
N LYS A 75 0.15 6.00 -8.99
CA LYS A 75 0.50 6.14 -7.58
C LYS A 75 0.28 4.87 -6.77
N ILE A 76 -0.43 3.89 -7.31
CA ILE A 76 -0.78 2.65 -6.61
C ILE A 76 0.33 1.62 -6.82
N VAL A 77 0.76 1.00 -5.73
CA VAL A 77 1.70 -0.13 -5.72
C VAL A 77 1.01 -1.31 -5.05
N GLU A 78 0.74 -2.36 -5.81
CA GLU A 78 0.20 -3.62 -5.27
C GLU A 78 1.36 -4.59 -4.96
N VAL A 79 1.39 -5.12 -3.74
CA VAL A 79 2.48 -6.02 -3.28
C VAL A 79 1.89 -7.27 -2.64
N GLN A 80 2.31 -8.44 -3.15
CA GLN A 80 1.93 -9.72 -2.58
C GLN A 80 2.76 -10.05 -1.33
N ALA A 81 2.11 -10.17 -0.17
CA ALA A 81 2.68 -10.49 1.13
C ALA A 81 2.79 -12.01 1.39
N ARG A 82 3.22 -12.80 0.40
CA ARG A 82 3.49 -14.25 0.52
C ARG A 82 4.85 -14.57 1.15
N LYS A 83 5.76 -13.60 1.15
CA LYS A 83 7.15 -13.73 1.56
C LYS A 83 7.36 -13.32 3.01
N SER A 84 8.61 -13.38 3.48
CA SER A 84 9.00 -12.80 4.75
C SER A 84 8.72 -11.29 4.79
N ILE A 85 8.53 -10.74 6.00
CA ILE A 85 8.31 -9.30 6.22
C ILE A 85 9.41 -8.47 5.54
N LYS A 86 10.67 -8.91 5.66
CA LYS A 86 11.83 -8.25 5.06
C LYS A 86 11.72 -8.18 3.54
N GLU A 87 11.40 -9.28 2.87
CA GLU A 87 11.27 -9.30 1.42
C GLU A 87 10.08 -8.47 0.92
N THR A 88 8.97 -8.47 1.65
CA THR A 88 7.83 -7.61 1.36
C THR A 88 8.22 -6.13 1.47
N ALA A 89 8.90 -5.74 2.55
CA ALA A 89 9.40 -4.39 2.73
C ALA A 89 10.39 -3.99 1.62
N ASP A 90 11.33 -4.86 1.25
CA ASP A 90 12.28 -4.62 0.16
C ASP A 90 11.57 -4.41 -1.18
N THR A 91 10.49 -5.16 -1.42
CA THR A 91 9.65 -5.00 -2.63
C THR A 91 8.97 -3.64 -2.64
N ILE A 92 8.35 -3.24 -1.53
CA ILE A 92 7.72 -1.91 -1.38
C ILE A 92 8.74 -0.81 -1.64
N LEU A 93 9.94 -0.89 -1.04
CA LEU A 93 10.99 0.11 -1.20
C LEU A 93 11.48 0.20 -2.65
N LYS A 94 11.59 -0.93 -3.36
CA LYS A 94 11.95 -0.97 -4.79
C LYS A 94 10.90 -0.25 -5.64
N GLU A 95 9.61 -0.50 -5.40
CA GLU A 95 8.51 0.12 -6.15
C GLU A 95 8.40 1.63 -5.87
N ILE A 96 8.49 2.06 -4.61
CA ILE A 96 8.53 3.48 -4.26
C ILE A 96 9.69 4.20 -4.97
N LYS A 97 10.87 3.59 -5.03
CA LYS A 97 12.04 4.14 -5.75
C LYS A 97 11.76 4.29 -7.25
N LYS A 98 11.05 3.34 -7.88
CA LYS A 98 10.66 3.41 -9.30
C LYS A 98 9.71 4.58 -9.56
N ILE A 99 8.68 4.76 -8.73
CA ILE A 99 7.72 5.87 -8.86
C ILE A 99 8.41 7.23 -8.69
N LYS A 100 9.25 7.38 -7.66
CA LYS A 100 10.03 8.62 -7.45
C LYS A 100 10.93 8.96 -8.64
N LYS A 101 11.53 7.95 -9.29
CA LYS A 101 12.34 8.15 -10.52
C LYS A 101 11.49 8.60 -11.71
N ARG A 102 10.28 8.05 -11.89
CA ARG A 102 9.33 8.45 -12.95
C ARG A 102 8.88 9.90 -12.77
N GLY A 103 8.47 10.30 -11.57
CA GLY A 103 8.04 11.67 -11.27
C GLY A 103 9.13 12.72 -11.54
N LYS A 104 10.41 12.40 -11.27
CA LYS A 104 11.54 13.29 -11.59
C LYS A 104 11.77 13.46 -13.10
N ARG A 105 11.56 12.42 -13.90
CA ARG A 105 11.71 12.48 -15.37
C ARG A 105 10.61 13.33 -16.02
N VAL A 106 9.36 13.22 -15.55
CA VAL A 106 8.23 14.05 -16.05
C VAL A 106 8.47 15.53 -15.77
N LYS A 107 8.88 15.89 -14.54
CA LYS A 107 9.20 17.29 -14.18
C LYS A 107 10.35 17.91 -14.99
N LYS A 108 11.29 17.10 -15.50
CA LYS A 108 12.38 17.59 -16.37
C LYS A 108 11.94 17.84 -17.81
N ARG A 109 10.89 17.16 -18.30
CA ARG A 109 10.38 17.32 -19.67
C ARG A 109 9.43 18.51 -19.81
N GLY A 110 8.60 18.82 -18.81
CA GLY A 110 7.71 19.99 -18.81
C GLY A 110 8.37 21.33 -18.43
N LYS A 111 9.71 21.37 -18.42
CA LYS A 111 10.53 22.58 -18.17
C LYS A 111 11.38 22.97 -19.39
N LYS A 112 11.12 22.35 -20.54
CA LYS A 112 11.66 22.74 -21.84
C LYS A 112 10.59 23.42 -22.65
#